data_AF-A0A822HIJ2-F1
#
_entry.id   AF-A0A822HIJ2-F1
#
_cell.length_a   1.000
_cell.length_b   1.000
_cell.length_c   1.000
_cell.angle_alpha   90.00
_cell.angle_beta   90.00
_cell.angle_gamma   90.00
#
_symmetry.space_group_name_H-M   'P 1'
#
loop_
_entity.id
_entity.type
_entity.pdbx_description
1 polymer ?
#
loop_
_entity_poly.entity_id
_entity_poly.type
_entity_poly.pdbx_seq_one_letter_code
_entity_poly.pdbx_strand_id
1 'polypeptide(L)'
;EAKINTICTVTQRFCTGTLQQYSSFNDCQQFLRTQIPYGTYDRADQGNVICRFVHTYFVPLLPTVHCPHVGPTGGGVCIDKTIDFYYNQTNFLACAHTQ
;
A
#
# COMPACT_ATOMS: atom_id res chain seq x y z
N GLU A 1 11.23 -9.34 6.39
CA GLU A 1 10.85 -9.05 7.79
C GLU A 1 10.71 -7.55 8.09
N ALA A 2 11.79 -6.76 8.14
CA ALA A 2 11.76 -5.36 8.61
C ALA A 2 10.69 -4.46 7.94
N LYS A 3 10.54 -4.53 6.60
CA LYS A 3 9.54 -3.75 5.86
C LYS A 3 8.09 -4.06 6.26
N ILE A 4 7.78 -5.34 6.54
CA ILE A 4 6.45 -5.75 6.99
C ILE A 4 6.17 -5.12 8.35
N ASN A 5 7.14 -5.15 9.27
CA ASN A 5 7.01 -4.48 10.56
C ASN A 5 6.78 -2.99 10.39
N THR A 6 7.51 -2.32 9.49
CA THR A 6 7.28 -0.89 9.20
C THR A 6 5.85 -0.62 8.73
N ILE A 7 5.33 -1.41 7.77
CA ILE A 7 3.94 -1.26 7.30
C ILE A 7 2.95 -1.42 8.45
N CYS A 8 3.10 -2.47 9.25
CA CYS A 8 2.19 -2.72 10.36
C CYS A 8 2.31 -1.67 11.46
N THR A 9 3.51 -1.17 11.78
CA THR A 9 3.67 -0.08 12.74
C THR A 9 3.03 1.22 12.24
N VAL A 10 3.27 1.59 10.97
CA VAL A 10 2.73 2.81 10.38
C VAL A 10 1.22 2.77 10.29
N THR A 11 0.65 1.65 9.81
CA THR A 11 -0.80 1.48 9.70
C THR A 11 -1.48 1.57 11.06
N GLN A 12 -0.97 0.88 12.08
CA GLN A 12 -1.55 0.93 13.43
C GLN A 12 -1.43 2.31 14.09
N ARG A 13 -0.39 3.07 13.75
CA ARG A 13 -0.15 4.40 14.32
C ARG A 13 -1.01 5.49 13.66
N PHE A 14 -1.14 5.47 12.34
CA PHE A 14 -1.68 6.61 11.58
C PHE A 14 -3.00 6.31 10.87
N CYS A 15 -3.30 5.04 10.61
CA CYS A 15 -4.50 4.61 9.90
C CYS A 15 -5.51 4.08 10.93
N THR A 16 -6.23 4.99 11.58
CA THR A 16 -7.21 4.69 12.65
C THR A 16 -8.60 5.22 12.28
N GLY A 17 -9.63 4.83 13.06
CA GLY A 17 -11.01 5.24 12.80
C GLY A 17 -11.48 4.80 11.41
N THR A 18 -12.03 5.73 10.62
CA THR A 18 -12.49 5.45 9.24
C THR A 18 -11.35 5.11 8.28
N LEU A 19 -10.10 5.38 8.65
CA LEU A 19 -8.92 5.04 7.86
C LEU A 19 -8.28 3.71 8.29
N GLN A 20 -8.87 2.98 9.23
CA GLN A 20 -8.33 1.70 9.70
C GLN A 20 -8.19 0.69 8.56
N GLN A 21 -6.99 0.14 8.40
CA GLN A 21 -6.67 -0.82 7.33
C GLN A 21 -6.61 -2.27 7.83
N TYR A 22 -6.17 -2.46 9.07
CA TYR A 22 -6.01 -3.76 9.71
C TYR A 22 -6.60 -3.69 11.11
N SER A 23 -7.28 -4.74 11.53
CA SER A 23 -7.84 -4.87 12.88
C SER A 23 -6.76 -4.86 13.96
N SER A 24 -5.59 -5.43 13.68
CA SER A 24 -4.44 -5.42 14.59
C SER A 24 -3.10 -5.47 13.84
N PHE A 25 -2.01 -5.25 14.58
CA PHE A 25 -0.65 -5.46 14.09
C PHE A 25 -0.43 -6.91 13.62
N ASN A 26 -0.99 -7.90 14.35
CA ASN A 26 -0.83 -9.31 14.01
C ASN A 26 -1.56 -9.67 12.70
N ASP A 27 -2.79 -9.17 12.53
CA ASP A 27 -3.56 -9.38 11.29
C ASP A 27 -2.85 -8.77 10.08
N CYS A 28 -2.24 -7.59 10.26
CA CYS A 28 -1.40 -6.98 9.24
C CYS A 28 -0.22 -7.88 8.85
N GLN A 29 0.53 -8.39 9.84
CA GLN A 29 1.66 -9.28 9.56
C GLN A 29 1.20 -10.57 8.88
N GLN A 30 0.11 -11.18 9.34
CA GLN A 30 -0.44 -12.40 8.75
C GLN A 30 -0.81 -12.18 7.28
N PHE A 31 -1.54 -11.11 6.97
CA PHE A 31 -1.89 -10.77 5.60
C PHE A 31 -0.65 -10.58 4.73
N LEU A 32 0.29 -9.72 5.14
CA LEU A 32 1.48 -9.39 4.35
C LEU A 32 2.44 -10.56 4.16
N ARG A 33 2.39 -11.58 5.03
CA ARG A 33 3.22 -12.79 4.93
C ARG A 33 2.59 -13.90 4.09
N THR A 34 1.27 -13.94 4.01
CA THR A 34 0.56 -15.13 3.51
C THR A 34 -0.35 -14.88 2.31
N GLN A 35 -0.82 -13.65 2.12
CA GLN A 35 -1.88 -13.36 1.13
C GLN A 35 -1.36 -12.65 -0.12
N ILE A 36 -0.18 -12.02 -0.06
CA ILE A 36 0.39 -11.28 -1.19
C ILE A 36 1.88 -11.61 -1.37
N PRO A 37 2.42 -11.47 -2.60
CA PRO A 37 3.84 -11.63 -2.83
C PRO A 37 4.66 -10.58 -2.07
N TYR A 38 5.89 -10.94 -1.69
CA TYR A 38 6.81 -9.95 -1.11
C TYR A 38 7.18 -8.87 -2.15
N GLY A 39 7.54 -9.29 -3.37
CA GLY A 39 7.90 -8.40 -4.47
C GLY A 39 9.31 -7.83 -4.40
N THR A 40 9.63 -7.01 -5.39
CA THR A 40 10.94 -6.35 -5.61
C THR A 40 10.72 -4.89 -6.00
N TYR A 41 11.76 -4.06 -5.92
CA TYR A 41 11.62 -2.61 -6.15
C TYR A 41 11.30 -2.24 -7.61
N ASP A 42 11.69 -3.07 -8.59
CA ASP A 42 11.31 -2.91 -10.00
C ASP A 42 9.81 -3.19 -10.26
N ARG A 43 9.11 -3.75 -9.27
CA ARG A 43 7.66 -3.98 -9.26
C ARG A 43 6.99 -3.29 -8.07
N ALA A 44 7.54 -2.15 -7.62
CA ALA A 44 7.01 -1.35 -6.51
C ALA A 44 5.68 -0.64 -6.82
N ASP A 45 5.04 -0.97 -7.93
CA ASP A 45 3.72 -0.51 -8.35
C ASP A 45 2.69 -1.64 -8.39
N GLN A 46 3.01 -2.86 -7.95
CA GLN A 46 2.10 -4.03 -7.98
C GLN A 46 1.46 -4.32 -6.61
N GLY A 47 0.56 -5.31 -6.57
CA GLY A 47 -0.10 -5.81 -5.35
C GLY A 47 0.83 -6.59 -4.41
N ASN A 48 1.96 -6.00 -4.01
CA ASN A 48 2.97 -6.67 -3.20
C ASN A 48 3.42 -5.85 -1.97
N VAL A 49 4.21 -6.48 -1.10
CA VAL A 49 4.74 -5.85 0.13
C VAL A 49 5.62 -4.64 -0.18
N ILE A 50 6.39 -4.66 -1.28
CA ILE A 50 7.28 -3.54 -1.62
C ILE A 50 6.49 -2.27 -1.99
N CYS A 51 5.44 -2.36 -2.81
CA CYS A 51 4.57 -1.22 -3.12
C CYS A 51 4.01 -0.58 -1.85
N ARG A 52 3.49 -1.42 -0.95
CA ARG A 52 2.92 -0.99 0.33
C ARG A 52 3.95 -0.33 1.22
N PHE A 53 5.17 -0.88 1.27
CA PHE A 53 6.25 -0.29 2.04
C PHE A 53 6.59 1.12 1.55
N VAL A 54 6.67 1.35 0.23
CA VAL A 54 6.90 2.70 -0.32
C VAL A 54 5.81 3.68 0.11
N HIS A 55 4.55 3.25 0.10
CA HIS A 55 3.45 4.12 0.51
C HIS A 55 3.45 4.48 2.01
N THR A 56 4.17 3.74 2.87
CA THR A 56 4.29 4.10 4.29
C THR A 56 4.96 5.45 4.53
N TYR A 57 5.85 5.90 3.64
CA TYR A 57 6.52 7.19 3.77
C TYR A 57 5.57 8.38 3.65
N PHE A 58 4.44 8.21 2.96
CA PHE A 58 3.46 9.26 2.72
C PHE A 58 2.26 9.22 3.66
N VAL A 59 2.06 8.10 4.37
CA VAL A 59 0.98 7.96 5.35
C VAL A 59 0.98 9.08 6.40
N PRO A 60 2.13 9.46 7.03
CA PRO A 60 2.12 10.56 8.01
C PRO A 60 1.82 11.94 7.42
N LEU A 61 1.99 12.12 6.11
CA LEU A 61 1.79 13.40 5.42
C LEU A 61 0.33 13.58 4.99
N LEU A 62 -0.27 12.54 4.40
CA LEU A 62 -1.66 12.57 3.93
C LEU A 62 -2.34 11.21 4.13
N PRO A 63 -2.74 10.88 5.38
CA PRO A 63 -3.31 9.56 5.72
C PRO A 63 -4.55 9.20 4.92
N THR A 64 -5.41 10.19 4.61
CA THR A 64 -6.67 9.98 3.87
C THR A 64 -6.46 9.42 2.47
N VAL A 65 -5.32 9.74 1.83
CA VAL A 65 -4.94 9.21 0.52
C VAL A 65 -4.13 7.92 0.66
N HIS A 66 -3.16 7.87 1.58
CA HIS A 66 -2.17 6.79 1.57
C HIS A 66 -2.49 5.60 2.48
N CYS A 67 -3.39 5.74 3.46
CA CYS A 67 -3.83 4.59 4.27
C CYS A 67 -4.44 3.47 3.40
N PRO A 68 -5.37 3.75 2.47
CA PRO A 68 -5.90 2.72 1.57
C PRO A 68 -4.82 1.95 0.80
N HIS A 69 -3.71 2.61 0.42
CA HIS A 69 -2.66 2.00 -0.39
C HIS A 69 -1.81 0.99 0.39
N VAL A 70 -1.72 1.14 1.71
CA VAL A 70 -0.95 0.23 2.58
C VAL A 70 -1.80 -0.90 3.18
N GLY A 71 -3.12 -0.88 3.01
CA GLY A 71 -4.08 -1.86 3.54
C GLY A 71 -4.46 -2.99 2.57
N PRO A 72 -5.24 -4.00 2.99
CA PRO A 72 -5.48 -5.24 2.23
C PRO A 72 -5.92 -5.04 0.77
N THR A 73 -6.78 -4.05 0.51
CA THR A 73 -7.31 -3.77 -0.83
C THR A 73 -6.31 -3.09 -1.76
N GLY A 74 -5.24 -2.50 -1.21
CA GLY A 74 -4.29 -1.70 -1.99
C GLY A 74 -4.81 -0.36 -2.47
N GLY A 75 -6.05 0.01 -2.14
CA GLY A 75 -6.64 1.31 -2.48
C GLY A 75 -6.59 1.64 -3.97
N GLY A 76 -6.60 0.63 -4.84
CA GLY A 76 -6.43 0.79 -6.30
C GLY A 76 -5.00 1.10 -6.76
N VAL A 77 -4.07 1.37 -5.83
CA VAL A 77 -2.67 1.72 -6.13
C VAL A 77 -1.76 0.51 -5.99
N CYS A 78 -1.76 -0.19 -4.86
CA CYS A 78 -0.99 -1.43 -4.70
C CYS A 78 -1.85 -2.64 -5.02
N ILE A 79 -2.20 -2.78 -6.30
CA ILE A 79 -2.96 -3.89 -6.89
C ILE A 79 -2.18 -4.49 -8.06
N ASP A 80 -2.50 -5.72 -8.43
CA ASP A 80 -1.91 -6.39 -9.59
C ASP A 80 -2.37 -5.74 -10.88
N LYS A 81 -1.41 -5.22 -11.65
CA LYS A 81 -1.66 -4.52 -12.91
C LYS A 81 -1.26 -5.40 -14.08
N THR A 82 -2.17 -5.57 -15.01
CA THR A 82 -1.87 -6.16 -16.31
C THR A 82 -1.20 -5.14 -17.22
N ILE A 83 -0.69 -5.57 -18.37
CA ILE A 83 -0.12 -4.66 -19.35
C ILE A 83 -1.17 -3.64 -19.85
N ASP A 84 -2.41 -4.07 -20.06
CA ASP A 84 -3.51 -3.22 -20.52
C ASP A 84 -3.83 -2.09 -19.56
N PHE A 85 -3.57 -2.29 -18.26
CA PHE A 85 -3.72 -1.24 -17.25
C PHE A 85 -2.94 0.01 -17.65
N TYR A 86 -1.70 -0.11 -18.10
CA TYR A 86 -0.84 1.04 -18.43
C TYR A 86 -1.26 1.78 -19.70
N TYR A 87 -1.94 1.10 -20.62
CA TYR A 87 -2.39 1.70 -21.88
C TYR A 87 -3.80 2.29 -21.78
N ASN A 88 -4.62 1.78 -20.87
CA ASN A 88 -6.00 2.25 -20.67
C ASN A 88 -6.12 3.29 -19.55
N GLN A 89 -5.07 3.54 -18.78
CA GLN A 89 -5.02 4.60 -17.78
C GLN A 89 -4.77 5.96 -18.45
N THR A 90 -5.82 6.77 -18.63
CA THR A 90 -5.68 8.17 -19.07
C THR A 90 -5.05 9.08 -18.01
N ASN A 91 -4.82 8.58 -16.79
CA ASN A 91 -4.43 9.40 -15.66
C ASN A 91 -3.41 8.74 -14.71
N PHE A 92 -2.46 7.96 -15.24
CA PHE A 92 -1.36 7.38 -14.46
C PHE A 92 -0.59 8.42 -13.61
N LEU A 93 -0.58 9.69 -14.06
CA LEU A 93 0.08 10.82 -13.40
C LEU A 93 -0.69 11.43 -12.22
N ALA A 94 -1.96 11.06 -11.98
CA ALA A 94 -2.79 11.68 -10.95
C ALA A 94 -2.27 11.48 -9.52
N CYS A 95 -1.55 10.39 -9.22
CA CYS A 95 -1.04 10.15 -7.87
C CYS A 95 0.37 10.73 -7.63
N ALA A 96 1.12 11.06 -8.68
CA ALA A 96 2.49 11.55 -8.61
C ALA A 96 2.62 13.09 -8.72
N HIS A 97 1.59 13.79 -9.22
CA HIS A 97 1.66 15.21 -9.56
C HIS A 97 0.57 16.12 -8.98
N THR A 98 -0.26 15.66 -8.04
CA THR A 98 -1.12 16.57 -7.28
C THR A 98 -0.26 17.37 -6.30
N GLN A 99 0.29 18.49 -6.76
CA GLN A 99 0.61 19.65 -5.93
C GLN A 99 -0.68 20.34 -5.49
#